data_AF-A0A966MNW9-F1
#
_entry.id   AF-A0A966MNW9-F1
#
_cell.length_a   1.000
_cell.length_b   1.000
_cell.length_c   1.000
_cell.angle_alpha   90.00
_cell.angle_beta   90.00
_cell.angle_gamma   90.00
#
_symmetry.space_group_name_H-M   'P 1'
#
loop_
_entity.id
_entity.type
_entity.pdbx_description
1 polymer ?
#
loop_
_entity_poly.entity_id
_entity_poly.type
_entity_poly.pdbx_seq_one_letter_code
_entity_poly.pdbx_strand_id
1 'polypeptide(L)'
;FFLGMFTTALEPGEVIRGVRFPRPVKSAYAKFRHPASGYAMSGVFLADFGPQGRRVAVTGATDAVCRWPQAEAAWQAGQTPAAFVHDGLLGDIHAPARYRAHLTDLMFAQALQHLR
;
A
#
# COMPACT_ATOMS: atom_id res chain seq x y z
N PHE A 1 1.57 -13.63 3.21
CA PHE A 1 2.00 -13.51 4.62
C PHE A 1 0.91 -12.86 5.46
N PHE A 2 0.44 -11.66 5.10
CA PHE A 2 -0.72 -11.05 5.77
C PHE A 2 -2.01 -11.71 5.30
N LEU A 3 -2.85 -12.13 6.25
CA LEU A 3 -4.14 -12.81 5.98
C LEU A 3 -5.35 -12.00 6.46
N GLY A 4 -5.13 -10.94 7.24
CA GLY A 4 -6.19 -10.08 7.77
C GLY A 4 -5.71 -9.27 8.96
N MET A 5 -6.65 -8.60 9.63
CA MET A 5 -6.38 -7.84 10.84
C MET A 5 -5.84 -8.78 11.94
N PHE A 6 -4.63 -8.51 12.41
CA PHE A 6 -3.90 -9.33 13.39
C PHE A 6 -3.63 -10.80 12.99
N THR A 7 -3.79 -11.14 11.70
CA THR A 7 -3.60 -12.52 11.22
C THR A 7 -2.52 -12.59 10.15
N THR A 8 -1.61 -13.55 10.31
CA THR A 8 -0.54 -13.85 9.36
C THR A 8 -0.50 -15.35 9.07
N ALA A 9 0.34 -15.75 8.11
CA ALA A 9 0.60 -17.15 7.80
C ALA A 9 1.61 -17.82 8.76
N LEU A 10 1.91 -17.21 9.92
CA LEU A 10 2.75 -17.84 10.95
C LEU A 10 1.93 -18.89 11.71
N GLU A 11 2.55 -20.04 11.92
CA GLU A 11 2.00 -21.12 12.74
C GLU A 11 2.44 -20.98 14.22
N PRO A 12 1.72 -21.61 15.16
CA PRO A 12 2.09 -21.61 16.57
C PRO A 12 3.52 -22.11 16.81
N GLY A 13 4.31 -21.31 17.53
CA GLY A 13 5.71 -21.62 17.84
C GLY A 13 6.72 -21.16 16.80
N GLU A 14 6.29 -20.62 15.65
CA GLU A 14 7.19 -20.01 14.68
C GLU A 14 7.70 -18.62 15.12
N VAL A 15 8.92 -18.28 14.69
CA VAL A 15 9.56 -16.98 14.96
C VAL A 15 10.13 -16.42 13.67
N ILE A 16 9.78 -15.15 13.34
CA ILE A 16 10.40 -14.43 12.21
C ILE A 16 11.87 -14.18 12.51
N ARG A 17 12.76 -14.83 11.76
CA ARG A 17 14.22 -14.69 11.90
C ARG A 17 14.81 -13.54 11.08
N GLY A 18 14.08 -13.08 10.06
CA GLY A 18 14.50 -12.03 9.15
C GLY A 18 13.63 -11.98 7.92
N VAL A 19 13.85 -10.96 7.09
CA VAL A 19 13.14 -10.77 5.82
C VAL A 19 14.17 -10.67 4.69
N ARG A 20 13.84 -11.27 3.53
CA ARG A 20 14.66 -11.19 2.32
C ARG A 20 13.80 -10.63 1.20
N PHE A 21 14.26 -9.57 0.58
CA PHE A 21 13.59 -8.95 -0.57
C PHE A 21 14.65 -8.43 -1.55
N PRO A 22 14.35 -8.43 -2.86
CA PRO A 22 15.24 -7.80 -3.84
C PRO A 22 15.36 -6.30 -3.57
N ARG A 23 16.51 -5.70 -3.87
CA ARG A 23 16.69 -4.24 -3.73
C ARG A 23 16.02 -3.55 -4.92
N PRO A 24 15.03 -2.66 -4.73
CA PRO A 24 14.48 -1.88 -5.82
C PRO A 24 15.51 -0.89 -6.36
N VAL A 25 15.36 -0.50 -7.63
CA VAL A 25 16.14 0.58 -8.25
C VAL A 25 15.74 1.91 -7.64
N LYS A 26 14.43 2.12 -7.47
CA LYS A 26 13.82 3.31 -6.88
C LYS A 26 12.62 2.90 -6.04
N SER A 27 12.38 3.61 -4.96
CA SER A 27 11.17 3.42 -4.16
C SER A 27 10.75 4.71 -3.46
N ALA A 28 9.46 4.80 -3.15
CA ALA A 28 8.90 5.92 -2.43
C ALA A 28 7.71 5.47 -1.58
N TYR A 29 7.49 6.18 -0.47
CA TYR A 29 6.33 5.99 0.37
C TYR A 29 5.68 7.34 0.65
N ALA A 30 4.36 7.42 0.46
CA ALA A 30 3.54 8.52 0.93
C ALA A 30 2.49 8.01 1.90
N LYS A 31 2.21 8.79 2.94
CA LYS A 31 1.32 8.40 4.04
C LYS A 31 0.51 9.59 4.52
N PHE A 32 -0.81 9.45 4.49
CA PHE A 32 -1.73 10.33 5.19
C PHE A 32 -1.90 9.83 6.62
N ARG A 33 -1.40 10.61 7.57
CA ARG A 33 -1.29 10.21 8.98
C ARG A 33 -2.56 10.58 9.73
N HIS A 34 -3.05 9.67 10.56
CA HIS A 34 -4.05 10.00 11.56
C HIS A 34 -3.44 11.00 12.56
N PRO A 35 -4.09 12.14 12.88
CA PRO A 35 -3.48 13.20 13.69
C PRO A 35 -3.04 12.74 15.09
N ALA A 36 -3.87 11.96 15.77
CA ALA A 36 -3.58 11.50 17.14
C ALA A 36 -2.54 10.36 17.19
N SER A 37 -2.77 9.25 16.48
CA SER A 37 -1.91 8.05 16.57
C SER A 37 -0.70 8.07 15.63
N GLY A 38 -0.72 8.91 14.60
CA GLY A 38 0.29 8.90 13.54
C GLY A 38 0.23 7.67 12.62
N TYR A 39 -0.69 6.71 12.82
CA TYR A 39 -0.89 5.57 11.91
C TYR A 39 -1.39 6.01 10.53
N ALA A 40 -1.20 5.15 9.52
CA ALA A 40 -1.66 5.47 8.17
C ALA A 40 -3.18 5.31 8.13
N MET A 41 -3.90 6.39 7.81
CA MET A 41 -5.28 6.25 7.36
C MET A 41 -5.32 5.68 5.94
N SER A 42 -4.37 6.12 5.12
CA SER A 42 -3.96 5.47 3.88
C SER A 42 -2.48 5.80 3.62
N GLY A 43 -1.76 4.88 3.02
CA GLY A 43 -0.40 5.10 2.54
C GLY A 43 -0.08 4.16 1.40
N VAL A 44 0.74 4.61 0.46
CA VAL A 44 1.10 3.87 -0.74
C VAL A 44 2.61 3.79 -0.85
N PHE A 45 3.11 2.57 -0.99
CA PHE A 45 4.50 2.26 -1.26
C PHE A 45 4.69 1.87 -2.72
N LEU A 46 5.63 2.51 -3.38
CA LEU A 46 6.04 2.26 -4.75
C LEU A 46 7.44 1.67 -4.75
N ALA A 47 7.66 0.62 -5.54
CA ALA A 47 8.99 0.09 -5.81
C ALA A 47 9.13 -0.26 -7.29
N ASP A 48 10.19 0.27 -7.91
CA ASP A 48 10.59 -0.05 -9.28
C ASP A 48 11.76 -1.03 -9.24
N PHE A 49 11.57 -2.23 -9.79
CA PHE A 49 12.61 -3.26 -9.90
C PHE A 49 13.21 -3.34 -11.33
N GLY A 50 13.06 -2.27 -12.11
CA GLY A 50 13.55 -2.18 -13.49
C GLY A 50 12.88 -3.24 -14.37
N PRO A 51 13.64 -4.12 -15.04
CA PRO A 51 13.08 -5.17 -15.89
C PRO A 51 12.12 -6.14 -15.19
N GLN A 52 12.20 -6.28 -13.86
CA GLN A 52 11.29 -7.15 -13.08
C GLN A 52 9.92 -6.49 -12.81
N GLY A 53 9.77 -5.23 -13.21
CA GLY A 53 8.54 -4.46 -13.15
C GLY A 53 8.37 -3.68 -11.85
N ARG A 54 7.22 -3.01 -11.77
CA ARG A 54 6.84 -2.11 -10.68
C ARG A 54 5.90 -2.79 -9.69
N ARG A 55 5.95 -2.36 -8.42
CA ARG A 55 5.08 -2.85 -7.34
C ARG A 55 4.43 -1.67 -6.63
N VAL A 56 3.14 -1.81 -6.34
CA VAL A 56 2.33 -0.82 -5.62
C VAL A 56 1.64 -1.52 -4.47
N ALA A 57 1.97 -1.14 -3.24
CA ALA A 57 1.36 -1.67 -2.03
C ALA A 57 0.59 -0.58 -1.29
N VAL A 58 -0.62 -0.91 -0.83
CA VAL A 58 -1.52 -0.01 -0.10
C VAL A 58 -1.57 -0.42 1.37
N THR A 59 -1.47 0.57 2.26
CA THR A 59 -1.40 0.40 3.71
C THR A 59 -2.46 1.25 4.41
N GLY A 60 -3.06 0.74 5.48
CA GLY A 60 -4.02 1.48 6.32
C GLY A 60 -5.43 1.69 5.73
N ALA A 61 -5.59 1.62 4.41
CA ALA A 61 -6.89 1.74 3.76
C ALA A 61 -7.77 0.49 3.90
N THR A 62 -7.14 -0.68 4.05
CA THR A 62 -7.77 -2.00 4.08
C THR A 62 -7.43 -2.77 5.35
N ASP A 63 -8.19 -3.83 5.63
CA ASP A 63 -8.03 -4.75 6.77
C ASP A 63 -6.65 -5.43 6.87
N ALA A 64 -5.96 -5.60 5.74
CA ALA A 64 -4.55 -5.95 5.65
C ALA A 64 -3.87 -5.16 4.53
N VAL A 65 -2.53 -5.13 4.51
CA VAL A 65 -1.79 -4.60 3.36
C VAL A 65 -2.14 -5.40 2.10
N CYS A 66 -2.43 -4.69 1.01
CA CYS A 66 -2.73 -5.31 -0.27
C CYS A 66 -1.85 -4.74 -1.38
N ARG A 67 -1.69 -5.52 -2.45
CA ARG A 67 -1.12 -5.02 -3.71
C ARG A 67 -2.21 -4.40 -4.54
N TRP A 68 -1.83 -3.43 -5.37
CA TRP A 68 -2.74 -2.77 -6.31
C TRP A 68 -2.30 -3.03 -7.76
N PRO A 69 -2.64 -4.21 -8.34
CA PRO A 69 -2.16 -4.61 -9.67
C PRO A 69 -2.54 -3.64 -10.79
N GLN A 70 -3.71 -3.02 -10.71
CA GLN A 70 -4.17 -2.04 -11.70
C GLN A 70 -3.26 -0.80 -11.70
N ALA A 71 -2.83 -0.32 -10.52
CA ALA A 71 -1.84 0.75 -10.43
C ALA A 71 -0.44 0.32 -10.85
N GLU A 72 -0.05 -0.93 -10.61
CA GLU A 72 1.21 -1.46 -11.14
C GLU A 72 1.21 -1.44 -12.68
N ALA A 73 0.14 -1.91 -13.32
CA ALA A 73 -0.01 -1.93 -14.77
C ALA A 73 -0.04 -0.52 -15.37
N ALA A 74 -0.86 0.38 -14.79
CA ALA A 74 -0.96 1.77 -15.24
C ALA A 74 0.39 2.49 -15.10
N TRP A 75 1.05 2.34 -13.95
CA TRP A 75 2.36 2.94 -13.74
C TRP A 75 3.41 2.36 -14.70
N GLN A 76 3.40 1.05 -14.97
CA GLN A 76 4.28 0.43 -15.99
C GLN A 76 4.07 1.04 -17.37
N ALA A 77 2.83 1.33 -17.74
CA ALA A 77 2.45 1.93 -19.02
C ALA A 77 2.58 3.48 -19.06
N GLY A 78 2.97 4.13 -17.96
CA GLY A 78 3.02 5.61 -17.89
C GLY A 78 1.63 6.26 -17.88
N GLN A 79 0.62 5.54 -17.39
CA GLN A 79 -0.77 5.97 -17.31
C GLN A 79 -1.20 6.19 -15.85
N THR A 80 -2.30 6.92 -15.67
CA THR A 80 -2.97 7.05 -14.37
C THR A 80 -3.86 5.83 -14.14
N PRO A 81 -3.80 5.16 -12.97
CA PRO A 81 -4.73 4.09 -12.67
C PRO A 81 -6.17 4.58 -12.53
N ALA A 82 -7.12 3.66 -12.73
CA ALA A 82 -8.47 3.85 -12.23
C ALA A 82 -8.47 4.01 -10.71
N ALA A 83 -9.51 4.61 -10.14
CA ALA A 83 -9.62 4.82 -8.69
C ALA A 83 -9.46 3.52 -7.90
N PHE A 84 -8.86 3.60 -6.72
CA PHE A 84 -8.67 2.45 -5.85
C PHE A 84 -10.02 1.88 -5.39
N VAL A 85 -10.23 0.59 -5.66
CA VAL A 85 -11.40 -0.19 -5.20
C VAL A 85 -10.89 -1.46 -4.55
N HIS A 86 -11.46 -1.78 -3.38
CA HIS A 86 -11.13 -2.99 -2.63
C HIS A 86 -12.29 -3.35 -1.70
N ASP A 87 -12.60 -4.65 -1.58
CA ASP A 87 -13.72 -5.12 -0.75
C ASP A 87 -13.45 -4.94 0.74
N GLY A 88 -12.19 -5.12 1.16
CA GLY A 88 -11.73 -4.96 2.54
C GLY A 88 -11.46 -3.51 3.00
N LEU A 89 -12.08 -2.49 2.38
CA LEU A 89 -11.87 -1.09 2.79
C LEU A 89 -12.38 -0.85 4.23
N LEU A 90 -11.55 -0.20 5.05
CA LEU A 90 -11.90 0.13 6.42
C LEU A 90 -12.70 1.43 6.53
N GLY A 91 -13.68 1.45 7.43
CA GLY A 91 -14.41 2.67 7.80
C GLY A 91 -14.61 2.74 9.30
N ASP A 92 -14.42 3.92 9.88
CA ASP A 92 -14.60 4.18 11.31
C ASP A 92 -15.10 5.62 11.56
N ILE A 93 -15.14 6.02 12.83
CA ILE A 93 -15.57 7.35 13.27
C ILE A 93 -14.65 8.49 12.78
N HIS A 94 -13.43 8.19 12.36
CA HIS A 94 -12.45 9.16 11.87
C HIS A 94 -12.50 9.30 10.35
N ALA A 95 -12.83 8.23 9.62
CA ALA A 95 -12.93 8.24 8.18
C ALA A 95 -13.82 7.12 7.62
N PRO A 96 -14.79 7.43 6.74
CA PRO A 96 -15.52 6.40 6.01
C PRO A 96 -14.62 5.72 4.96
N ALA A 97 -14.97 4.49 4.57
CA ALA A 97 -14.25 3.67 3.57
C ALA A 97 -13.94 4.42 2.27
N ARG A 98 -14.93 5.14 1.71
CA ARG A 98 -14.75 5.94 0.48
C ARG A 98 -13.68 7.03 0.63
N TYR A 99 -13.52 7.60 1.81
CA TYR A 99 -12.52 8.63 2.07
C TYR A 99 -11.12 8.01 2.11
N ARG A 100 -10.97 6.83 2.73
CA ARG A 100 -9.69 6.09 2.70
C ARG A 100 -9.30 5.67 1.29
N ALA A 101 -10.26 5.23 0.48
CA ALA A 101 -10.02 4.92 -0.93
C ALA A 101 -9.52 6.14 -1.70
N HIS A 102 -10.19 7.29 -1.55
CA HIS A 102 -9.74 8.54 -2.17
C HIS A 102 -8.34 8.97 -1.69
N LEU A 103 -8.04 8.84 -0.39
CA LEU A 103 -6.71 9.11 0.13
C LEU A 103 -5.65 8.19 -0.49
N THR A 104 -5.98 6.92 -0.79
CA THR A 104 -5.06 6.00 -1.47
C THR A 104 -4.65 6.52 -2.84
N ASP A 105 -5.59 7.05 -3.63
CA ASP A 105 -5.30 7.63 -4.94
C ASP A 105 -4.34 8.84 -4.80
N LEU A 106 -4.59 9.70 -3.82
CA LEU A 106 -3.73 10.86 -3.54
C LEU A 106 -2.34 10.44 -3.06
N MET A 107 -2.25 9.43 -2.20
CA MET A 107 -0.97 8.90 -1.72
C MET A 107 -0.19 8.22 -2.84
N PHE A 108 -0.84 7.56 -3.80
CA PHE A 108 -0.18 7.07 -4.99
C PHE A 108 0.45 8.21 -5.81
N ALA A 109 -0.32 9.27 -6.08
CA ALA A 109 0.18 10.45 -6.81
C ALA A 109 1.34 11.14 -6.06
N GLN A 110 1.22 11.29 -4.73
CA GLN A 110 2.29 11.88 -3.92
C GLN A 110 3.54 10.98 -3.85
N ALA A 111 3.37 9.67 -3.76
CA ALA A 111 4.49 8.74 -3.78
C ALA A 111 5.24 8.79 -5.12
N LEU A 112 4.54 8.95 -6.25
CA LEU A 112 5.17 9.15 -7.56
C LEU A 112 6.03 10.43 -7.60
N GLN A 113 5.58 11.53 -7.01
CA GLN A 113 6.36 12.77 -6.92
C GLN A 113 7.63 12.62 -6.08
N HIS A 114 7.59 11.73 -5.08
CA HIS A 114 8.74 11.45 -4.21
C HIS A 114 9.68 10.39 -4.77
N LEU A 115 9.33 9.73 -5.89
CA LEU A 115 10.11 8.64 -6.45
C LEU A 115 11.42 9.17 -7.05
N ARG A 116 12.54 8.84 -6.40
CA ARG A 116 13.89 9.27 -6.79
C ARG A 116 14.74 8.08 -7.19
#